data_AF-A0A8T3LJV0-F1
#
_entry.id   AF-A0A8T3LJV0-F1
#
_cell.length_a   1.000
_cell.length_b   1.000
_cell.length_c   1.000
_cell.angle_alpha   90.00
_cell.angle_beta   90.00
_cell.angle_gamma   90.00
#
_symmetry.space_group_name_H-M   'P 1'
#
loop_
_entity.id
_entity.type
_entity.pdbx_description
1 polymer ?
#
loop_
_entity_poly.entity_id
_entity_poly.type
_entity_poly.pdbx_seq_one_letter_code
_entity_poly.pdbx_strand_id
1 'polypeptide(L)'
;MSPPRARRLPPSRSPDWLGLSEASEVLGVSPATLRRWADAGRVRSFTTPGGHRRFARRTLERFLPAARGHRPPVAVMGVTPERVTSVYRRSNRVASQRLPWVVALPDADRDAFRELGRGVAVHLLGYLDAETPEGREDQLREAKVHAA
;
A
#
# COMPACT_ATOMS: atom_id res chain seq x y z
N MET A 1 -54.35 -9.32 -28.89
CA MET A 1 -53.35 -9.94 -27.99
C MET A 1 -52.15 -9.03 -27.88
N SER A 2 -51.94 -8.38 -26.72
CA SER A 2 -50.71 -7.63 -26.41
C SER A 2 -49.78 -8.52 -25.59
N PRO A 3 -48.45 -8.52 -25.81
CA PRO A 3 -47.53 -9.28 -24.98
C PRO A 3 -47.39 -8.60 -23.59
N PRO A 4 -47.15 -9.36 -22.51
CA PRO A 4 -46.92 -8.78 -21.20
C PRO A 4 -45.60 -8.00 -21.18
N ARG A 5 -45.65 -6.75 -20.70
CA ARG A 5 -44.47 -5.91 -20.48
C ARG A 5 -43.52 -6.61 -19.49
N ALA A 6 -42.31 -6.90 -19.94
CA ALA A 6 -41.24 -7.40 -19.09
C ALA A 6 -41.03 -6.45 -17.90
N ARG A 7 -41.23 -6.96 -16.69
CA ARG A 7 -40.98 -6.26 -15.43
C ARG A 7 -39.48 -5.95 -15.37
N ARG A 8 -39.07 -4.68 -15.52
CA ARG A 8 -37.69 -4.26 -15.27
C ARG A 8 -37.37 -4.58 -13.80
N LEU A 9 -36.49 -5.56 -13.57
CA LEU A 9 -35.90 -5.81 -12.25
C LEU A 9 -35.04 -4.59 -11.87
N PRO A 10 -35.12 -4.12 -10.61
CA PRO A 10 -34.25 -3.04 -10.14
C PRO A 10 -32.77 -3.48 -10.23
N PRO A 11 -31.81 -2.56 -10.46
CA PRO A 11 -30.40 -2.90 -10.45
C PRO A 11 -30.06 -3.55 -9.11
N SER A 12 -29.57 -4.79 -9.16
CA SER A 12 -29.17 -5.53 -7.97
C SER A 12 -28.06 -4.76 -7.26
N ARG A 13 -28.27 -4.43 -5.98
CA ARG A 13 -27.21 -3.94 -5.07
C ARG A 13 -26.26 -5.08 -4.68
N SER A 14 -25.90 -5.96 -5.61
CA SER A 14 -24.92 -7.00 -5.37
C SER A 14 -23.56 -6.34 -5.18
N PRO A 15 -22.75 -6.74 -4.19
CA PRO A 15 -21.35 -6.32 -4.15
C PRO A 15 -20.69 -6.81 -5.44
N ASP A 16 -20.00 -5.94 -6.18
CA ASP A 16 -19.12 -6.39 -7.25
C ASP A 16 -18.06 -7.31 -6.63
N TRP A 17 -18.14 -8.61 -6.94
CA TRP A 17 -17.26 -9.63 -6.39
C TRP A 17 -16.09 -9.87 -7.34
N LEU A 18 -14.91 -9.44 -6.92
CA LEU A 18 -13.70 -9.50 -7.71
C LEU A 18 -12.94 -10.81 -7.47
N GLY A 19 -12.29 -11.30 -8.52
CA GLY A 19 -11.28 -12.35 -8.40
C GLY A 19 -10.01 -11.84 -7.73
N LEU A 20 -9.07 -12.75 -7.43
CA LEU A 20 -7.80 -12.39 -6.78
C LEU A 20 -7.00 -11.35 -7.58
N SER A 21 -6.87 -11.52 -8.89
CA SER A 21 -6.09 -10.60 -9.74
C SER A 21 -6.68 -9.20 -9.75
N GLU A 22 -7.96 -9.07 -10.09
CA GLU A 22 -8.69 -7.78 -10.08
C GLU A 22 -8.65 -7.11 -8.70
N ALA A 23 -8.83 -7.88 -7.63
CA ALA A 23 -8.77 -7.34 -6.27
C ALA A 23 -7.37 -6.86 -5.89
N SER A 24 -6.32 -7.51 -6.41
CA SER A 24 -4.93 -7.13 -6.17
C SER A 24 -4.57 -5.84 -6.89
N GLU A 25 -5.07 -5.68 -8.12
CA GLU A 25 -4.96 -4.43 -8.89
C GLU A 25 -5.66 -3.28 -8.19
N VAL A 26 -6.89 -3.49 -7.70
CA VAL A 26 -7.64 -2.47 -6.94
C VAL A 26 -6.83 -1.97 -5.74
N LEU A 27 -6.14 -2.87 -5.02
CA LEU A 27 -5.35 -2.53 -3.84
C LEU A 27 -3.91 -2.09 -4.16
N GLY A 28 -3.44 -2.21 -5.40
CA GLY A 28 -2.05 -1.95 -5.77
C GLY A 28 -1.04 -2.89 -5.10
N VAL A 29 -1.42 -4.13 -4.80
CA VAL A 29 -0.54 -5.15 -4.19
C VAL A 29 -0.39 -6.37 -5.09
N SER A 30 0.60 -7.22 -4.83
CA SER A 30 0.71 -8.48 -5.57
C SER A 30 -0.38 -9.49 -5.14
N PRO A 31 -0.79 -10.42 -6.04
CA PRO A 31 -1.73 -11.50 -5.70
C PRO A 31 -1.29 -12.37 -4.52
N ALA A 32 0.02 -12.58 -4.36
CA ALA A 32 0.58 -13.32 -3.24
C ALA A 32 0.38 -12.57 -1.92
N THR A 33 0.58 -11.24 -1.91
CA THR A 33 0.33 -10.39 -0.74
C THR A 33 -1.15 -10.38 -0.37
N LEU A 34 -2.05 -10.21 -1.34
CA LEU A 34 -3.49 -10.22 -1.07
C LEU A 34 -3.95 -11.59 -0.54
N ARG A 35 -3.41 -12.69 -1.05
CA ARG A 35 -3.71 -14.04 -0.53
C ARG A 35 -3.28 -14.17 0.93
N ARG A 36 -2.05 -13.78 1.27
CA ARG A 36 -1.56 -13.79 2.65
C ARG A 36 -2.42 -12.92 3.58
N TRP A 37 -2.89 -11.77 3.11
CA TRP A 37 -3.76 -10.90 3.90
C TRP A 37 -5.13 -11.51 4.13
N ALA A 38 -5.70 -12.18 3.12
CA ALA A 38 -6.95 -12.91 3.25
C ALA A 38 -6.81 -14.09 4.24
N ASP A 39 -5.72 -14.85 4.15
CA ASP A 39 -5.42 -15.96 5.07
C ASP A 39 -5.24 -15.49 6.52
N ALA A 40 -4.62 -14.32 6.70
CA ALA A 40 -4.47 -13.68 8.00
C ALA A 40 -5.75 -12.96 8.49
N GLY A 41 -6.86 -13.04 7.75
CA GLY A 41 -8.12 -12.37 8.09
C GLY A 41 -8.09 -10.83 7.99
N ARG A 42 -7.01 -10.25 7.46
CA ARG A 42 -6.84 -8.79 7.30
C ARG A 42 -7.73 -8.23 6.20
N VAL A 43 -8.00 -9.02 5.16
CA VAL A 43 -8.96 -8.68 4.10
C VAL A 43 -10.05 -9.74 4.04
N ARG A 44 -11.31 -9.32 4.14
CA ARG A 44 -12.44 -10.26 4.06
C ARG A 44 -12.58 -10.80 2.63
N SER A 45 -12.66 -12.12 2.53
CA SER A 45 -12.95 -12.86 1.29
C SER A 45 -13.85 -14.05 1.58
N PHE A 46 -14.52 -14.58 0.57
CA PHE A 46 -15.10 -15.93 0.63
C PHE A 46 -14.50 -16.80 -0.47
N THR A 47 -14.60 -18.11 -0.30
CA THR A 47 -14.13 -19.09 -1.28
C THR A 47 -15.33 -19.76 -1.93
N THR A 48 -15.36 -19.82 -3.27
CA THR A 48 -16.39 -20.56 -3.99
C THR A 48 -16.19 -22.07 -3.83
N PRO A 49 -17.21 -22.91 -4.08
CA PRO A 49 -17.04 -24.36 -4.06
C PRO A 49 -15.89 -24.89 -4.95
N GLY A 50 -15.55 -24.18 -6.02
CA GLY A 50 -14.40 -24.49 -6.88
C GLY A 50 -13.03 -24.06 -6.34
N GLY A 51 -12.94 -23.49 -5.13
CA GLY A 51 -11.68 -23.09 -4.50
C GLY A 51 -11.17 -21.68 -4.84
N HIS A 52 -11.91 -20.91 -5.64
CA HIS A 52 -11.52 -19.56 -6.02
C HIS A 52 -11.96 -18.53 -4.96
N ARG A 53 -11.07 -17.62 -4.58
CA ARG A 53 -11.40 -16.52 -3.66
C ARG A 53 -12.12 -15.38 -4.36
N ARG A 54 -13.07 -14.79 -3.65
CA ARG A 54 -13.86 -13.63 -4.07
C ARG A 54 -13.81 -12.53 -3.02
N PHE A 55 -13.66 -11.31 -3.49
CA PHE A 55 -13.49 -10.12 -2.67
C PHE A 55 -14.55 -9.09 -3.02
N ALA A 56 -15.26 -8.55 -2.03
CA ALA A 56 -16.24 -7.51 -2.30
C ALA A 56 -15.50 -6.20 -2.61
N ARG A 57 -15.73 -5.62 -3.79
CA ARG A 57 -15.15 -4.33 -4.21
C ARG A 57 -15.27 -3.26 -3.13
N ARG A 58 -16.48 -3.07 -2.58
CA ARG A 58 -16.76 -2.13 -1.48
C ARG A 58 -15.92 -2.37 -0.22
N THR A 59 -15.47 -3.60 0.00
CA THR A 59 -14.57 -3.91 1.12
C THR A 59 -13.14 -3.54 0.79
N LEU A 60 -12.69 -3.80 -0.43
CA LEU A 60 -11.36 -3.40 -0.91
C LEU A 60 -11.21 -1.88 -0.92
N GLU A 61 -12.24 -1.16 -1.36
CA GLU A 61 -12.26 0.31 -1.39
C GLU A 61 -12.07 0.95 -0.01
N ARG A 62 -12.43 0.27 1.09
CA ARG A 62 -12.16 0.76 2.45
C ARG A 62 -10.68 0.67 2.87
N PHE A 63 -9.88 -0.12 2.17
CA PHE A 63 -8.43 -0.13 2.35
C PHE A 63 -7.74 0.95 1.54
N LEU A 64 -8.42 1.51 0.54
CA LEU A 64 -7.90 2.64 -0.20
C LEU A 64 -7.97 3.90 0.67
N PRO A 65 -7.00 4.81 0.53
CA PRO A 65 -7.10 6.12 1.14
C PRO A 65 -8.45 6.74 0.73
N ALA A 66 -9.21 7.26 1.70
CA ALA A 66 -10.36 8.10 1.36
C ALA A 66 -9.90 9.18 0.38
N ALA A 67 -10.74 9.52 -0.61
CA ALA A 67 -10.49 10.65 -1.50
C ALA A 67 -10.02 11.81 -0.63
N ARG A 68 -8.80 12.32 -0.89
CA ARG A 68 -8.04 13.19 0.01
C ARG A 68 -8.78 14.51 0.22
N GLY A 69 -9.80 14.51 1.07
CA GLY A 69 -10.39 15.70 1.63
C GLY A 69 -9.36 16.28 2.58
N HIS A 70 -8.59 17.24 2.08
CA HIS A 70 -7.68 18.12 2.82
C HIS A 70 -7.00 17.46 4.05
N ARG A 71 -6.27 16.37 3.81
CA ARG A 71 -5.40 15.81 4.85
C ARG A 71 -4.23 16.78 5.00
N PRO A 72 -3.96 17.33 6.20
CA PRO A 72 -2.80 18.18 6.39
C PRO A 72 -1.54 17.41 6.00
N PRO A 73 -0.55 18.05 5.34
CA PRO A 73 0.69 17.42 4.98
C PRO A 73 1.30 16.69 6.18
N VAL A 74 1.90 15.53 5.93
CA VAL A 74 2.55 14.70 6.94
C VAL A 74 3.68 15.47 7.63
N ALA A 75 4.34 16.40 6.90
CA ALA A 75 5.27 17.37 7.48
C ALA A 75 4.64 18.24 8.58
N VAL A 76 3.39 18.70 8.42
CA VAL A 76 2.66 19.52 9.41
C VAL A 76 2.33 18.72 10.67
N MET A 77 2.26 17.40 10.59
CA MET A 77 2.12 16.50 11.74
C MET A 77 3.48 16.22 12.45
N GLY A 78 4.55 16.94 12.10
CA GLY A 78 5.87 16.78 12.69
C GLY A 78 6.56 15.47 12.32
N VAL A 79 6.16 14.86 11.20
CA VAL A 79 6.78 13.67 10.63
C VAL A 79 7.80 14.14 9.60
N THR A 80 9.07 14.14 10.00
CA THR A 80 10.20 14.47 9.15
C THR A 80 10.93 13.20 8.69
N PRO A 81 11.74 13.25 7.61
CA PRO A 81 12.57 12.11 7.20
C PRO A 81 13.47 11.59 8.33
N GLU A 82 14.04 12.48 9.13
CA GLU A 82 14.89 12.15 10.29
C GLU A 82 14.10 11.43 11.38
N ARG A 83 12.84 11.83 11.58
CA ARG A 83 11.95 11.18 12.54
C ARG A 83 11.53 9.79 12.05
N VAL A 84 11.18 9.65 10.77
CA VAL A 84 10.82 8.35 10.17
C VAL A 84 12.01 7.38 10.24
N THR A 85 13.19 7.83 9.81
CA THR A 85 14.41 7.00 9.85
C THR A 85 14.82 6.63 11.27
N SER A 86 14.72 7.55 12.24
CA SER A 86 15.06 7.27 13.63
C SER A 86 14.07 6.31 14.29
N VAL A 87 12.76 6.42 14.03
CA VAL A 87 11.75 5.46 14.50
C VAL A 87 11.99 4.09 13.87
N TYR A 88 12.21 4.03 12.56
CA TYR A 88 12.50 2.77 11.87
C TYR A 88 13.73 2.07 12.46
N ARG A 89 14.82 2.83 12.67
CA ARG A 89 16.06 2.32 13.30
C ARG A 89 15.81 1.82 14.71
N ARG A 90 15.07 2.59 15.53
CA ARG A 90 14.75 2.20 16.90
C ARG A 90 13.95 0.90 16.95
N SER A 91 12.92 0.78 16.10
CA SER A 91 12.06 -0.40 16.01
C SER A 91 12.81 -1.63 15.50
N ASN A 92 13.75 -1.45 14.58
CA ASN A 92 14.52 -2.55 14.00
C ASN A 92 15.85 -2.83 14.71
N ARG A 93 16.28 -2.02 15.69
CA ARG A 93 17.59 -2.13 16.34
C ARG A 93 17.88 -3.56 16.82
N VAL A 94 16.92 -4.16 17.52
CA VAL A 94 17.06 -5.52 18.07
C VAL A 94 17.15 -6.56 16.96
N ALA A 95 16.33 -6.43 15.91
CA ALA A 95 16.35 -7.34 14.78
C ALA A 95 17.67 -7.22 13.98
N SER A 96 18.12 -5.99 13.72
CA SER A 96 19.38 -5.70 13.02
C SER A 96 20.60 -6.22 13.78
N GLN A 97 20.61 -6.14 15.12
CA GLN A 97 21.69 -6.71 15.94
C GLN A 97 21.77 -8.24 15.86
N ARG A 98 20.68 -8.91 15.48
CA ARG A 98 20.63 -10.37 15.30
C ARG A 98 21.04 -10.81 13.89
N LEU A 99 21.35 -9.87 12.99
CA LEU A 99 21.82 -10.16 11.65
C LEU A 99 23.34 -9.97 11.60
N PRO A 100 24.14 -11.07 11.58
CA PRO A 100 25.59 -10.99 11.69
C PRO A 100 26.24 -10.11 10.62
N TRP A 101 25.70 -10.14 9.40
CA TRP A 101 26.20 -9.33 8.28
C TRP A 101 25.98 -7.83 8.49
N VAL A 102 24.90 -7.39 9.16
CA VAL A 102 24.63 -5.96 9.43
C VAL A 102 25.60 -5.41 10.47
N VAL A 103 25.89 -6.21 11.51
CA VAL A 103 26.83 -5.83 12.58
C VAL A 103 28.26 -5.78 12.06
N ALA A 104 28.62 -6.66 11.12
CA ALA A 104 29.93 -6.73 10.52
C ALA A 104 30.22 -5.63 9.48
N LEU A 105 29.22 -4.86 9.03
CA LEU A 105 29.43 -3.78 8.06
C LEU A 105 30.41 -2.72 8.59
N PRO A 106 31.37 -2.24 7.78
CA PRO A 106 32.13 -1.03 8.06
C PRO A 106 31.24 0.19 8.35
N ASP A 107 31.77 1.16 9.09
CA ASP A 107 31.01 2.38 9.41
C ASP A 107 30.69 3.21 8.16
N ALA A 108 31.59 3.24 7.17
CA ALA A 108 31.34 3.87 5.88
C ALA A 108 30.13 3.27 5.15
N ASP A 109 30.00 1.94 5.14
CA ASP A 109 28.85 1.26 4.54
C ASP A 109 27.58 1.53 5.35
N ARG A 110 27.69 1.57 6.68
CA ARG A 110 26.57 1.95 7.54
C ARG A 110 26.11 3.39 7.28
N ASP A 111 27.02 4.31 6.99
CA ASP A 111 26.70 5.68 6.62
C ASP A 111 26.02 5.75 5.26
N ALA A 112 26.53 5.02 4.25
CA ALA A 112 25.86 4.91 2.96
C ALA A 112 24.42 4.37 3.10
N PHE A 113 24.19 3.32 3.90
CA PHE A 113 22.85 2.83 4.18
C PHE A 113 21.96 3.83 4.93
N ARG A 114 22.53 4.69 5.78
CA ARG A 114 21.78 5.76 6.45
C ARG A 114 21.33 6.83 5.46
N GLU A 115 22.19 7.21 4.52
CA GLU A 115 21.85 8.15 3.46
C GLU A 115 20.76 7.61 2.54
N LEU A 116 20.89 6.36 2.10
CA LEU A 116 19.85 5.67 1.32
C LEU A 116 18.52 5.61 2.07
N GLY A 117 18.54 5.22 3.35
CA GLY A 117 17.35 5.18 4.19
C GLY A 117 16.68 6.55 4.35
N ARG A 118 17.48 7.63 4.43
CA ARG A 118 16.97 9.01 4.47
C ARG A 118 16.34 9.40 3.14
N GLY A 119 16.99 9.09 2.01
CA GLY A 119 16.46 9.34 0.67
C GLY A 119 15.10 8.67 0.46
N VAL A 120 14.96 7.40 0.86
CA VAL A 120 13.67 6.68 0.83
C VAL A 120 12.62 7.41 1.65
N ALA A 121 12.96 7.87 2.86
CA ALA A 121 12.02 8.60 3.71
C ALA A 121 11.62 9.96 3.12
N VAL A 122 12.55 10.69 2.50
CA VAL A 122 12.29 11.96 1.81
C VAL A 122 11.26 11.76 0.70
N HIS A 123 11.52 10.83 -0.23
CA HIS A 123 10.63 10.63 -1.37
C HIS A 123 9.30 10.00 -0.98
N LEU A 124 9.27 9.14 0.03
CA LEU A 124 8.02 8.62 0.58
C LEU A 124 7.14 9.75 1.14
N LEU A 125 7.71 10.63 1.96
CA LEU A 125 6.96 11.75 2.52
C LEU A 125 6.51 12.74 1.43
N GLY A 126 7.38 13.06 0.47
CA GLY A 126 7.03 13.88 -0.68
C GLY A 126 5.88 13.27 -1.50
N TYR A 127 5.89 11.95 -1.72
CA TYR A 127 4.80 11.24 -2.42
C TYR A 127 3.48 11.31 -1.65
N LEU A 128 3.54 11.18 -0.32
CA LEU A 128 2.36 11.25 0.53
C LEU A 128 1.74 12.64 0.57
N ASP A 129 2.58 13.69 0.53
CA ASP A 129 2.18 15.09 0.59
C ASP A 129 1.85 15.68 -0.78
N ALA A 130 2.29 15.06 -1.88
CA ALA A 130 1.95 15.51 -3.22
C ALA A 130 0.43 15.51 -3.45
N GLU A 131 -0.10 16.68 -3.83
CA GLU A 131 -1.52 16.87 -4.11
C GLU A 131 -1.89 16.37 -5.52
N THR A 132 -0.97 16.52 -6.49
CA THR A 132 -1.18 16.16 -7.89
C THR A 132 -0.65 14.76 -8.25
N PRO A 133 -1.21 14.10 -9.26
CA PRO A 133 -0.63 12.88 -9.83
C PRO A 133 0.80 13.06 -10.33
N GLU A 134 1.10 14.18 -10.98
CA GLU A 134 2.42 14.47 -11.56
C GLU A 134 3.48 14.59 -10.47
N GLY A 135 3.18 15.30 -9.37
CA GLY A 135 4.09 15.42 -8.24
C GLY A 135 4.36 14.07 -7.56
N ARG A 136 3.40 13.13 -7.60
CA ARG A 136 3.60 11.76 -7.11
C ARG A 136 4.53 10.97 -8.03
N GLU A 137 4.33 11.07 -9.34
CA GLU A 137 5.21 10.43 -10.32
C GLU A 137 6.64 10.97 -10.24
N ASP A 138 6.80 12.28 -10.00
CA ASP A 138 8.11 12.89 -9.79
C ASP A 138 8.82 12.27 -8.59
N GLN A 139 8.14 12.18 -7.44
CA GLN A 139 8.73 11.57 -6.24
C GLN A 139 9.07 10.09 -6.45
N LEU A 140 8.27 9.35 -7.22
CA LEU A 140 8.60 7.96 -7.59
C LEU A 140 9.80 7.87 -8.53
N ARG A 141 9.99 8.84 -9.44
CA ARG A 141 11.14 8.89 -10.34
C ARG A 141 12.42 9.17 -9.57
N GLU A 142 12.42 10.20 -8.73
CA GLU A 142 13.57 10.56 -7.90
C GLU A 142 13.94 9.41 -6.94
N ALA A 143 12.95 8.75 -6.34
CA ALA A 143 13.18 7.56 -5.51
C ALA A 143 13.90 6.43 -6.26
N LYS A 144 13.56 6.21 -7.54
CA LYS A 144 14.22 5.19 -8.38
C LYS A 144 15.67 5.55 -8.69
N VAL A 145 15.96 6.83 -8.95
CA VAL A 145 17.33 7.31 -9.18
C VAL A 145 18.19 7.09 -7.93
N HIS A 146 17.63 7.39 -6.75
CA HIS A 146 18.33 7.17 -5.48
C HIS A 146 18.47 5.69 -5.06
N ALA A 147 17.74 4.78 -5.70
CA ALA A 147 17.78 3.35 -5.41
C ALA A 147 18.62 2.54 -6.42
N ALA A 148 19.15 3.19 -7.46
CA ALA A 148 20.01 2.60 -8.48
C ALA A 148 21.49 2.71 -8.09
#